data_AF-F0BIG9-F1
#
_entry.id   AF-F0BIG9-F1
#
_cell.length_a   1.000
_cell.length_b   1.000
_cell.length_c   1.000
_cell.angle_alpha   90.00
_cell.angle_beta   90.00
_cell.angle_gamma   90.00
#
_symmetry.space_group_name_H-M   'P 1'
#
loop_
_entity.id
_entity.type
_entity.pdbx_description
1 polymer ?
#
loop_
_entity_poly.entity_id
_entity_poly.type
_entity_poly.pdbx_seq_one_letter_code
_entity_poly.pdbx_strand_id
1 'polypeptide(L)'
;MQVEAAMWCDLIQTLGKPMDMIRVTSSAISAIGYDSATMRMKIQFVQGHTYDFCGVPSHVFQRLRDAGSKGRYYNDHIRDRYQC
;
A
#
# COMPACT_ATOMS: atom_id res chain seq x y z
N MET A 1 -27.29 14.24 -21.77
CA MET A 1 -27.34 12.77 -21.69
C MET A 1 -25.93 12.13 -21.74
N GLN A 2 -24.96 12.70 -21.02
CA GLN A 2 -23.55 12.22 -20.95
C GLN A 2 -22.96 12.30 -19.52
N VAL A 3 -23.70 12.89 -18.56
CA VAL A 3 -23.20 13.14 -17.20
C VAL A 3 -23.27 11.91 -16.29
N GLU A 4 -24.17 10.96 -16.57
CA GLU A 4 -24.30 9.75 -15.77
C GLU A 4 -23.09 8.81 -15.98
N ALA A 5 -22.65 8.58 -17.21
CA ALA A 5 -21.48 7.72 -17.46
C ALA A 5 -20.20 8.23 -16.77
N ALA A 6 -20.00 9.55 -16.73
CA ALA A 6 -18.86 10.16 -16.03
C ALA A 6 -18.96 9.96 -14.50
N MET A 7 -20.12 10.23 -13.90
CA MET A 7 -20.33 10.05 -12.45
C MET A 7 -20.17 8.59 -12.01
N TRP A 8 -20.58 7.62 -12.83
CA TRP A 8 -20.40 6.19 -12.53
C TRP A 8 -18.94 5.75 -12.70
N CYS A 9 -18.23 6.25 -13.71
CA CYS A 9 -16.80 5.99 -13.87
C CYS A 9 -16.00 6.62 -12.73
N ASP A 10 -16.35 7.84 -12.32
CA ASP A 10 -15.75 8.54 -11.20
C ASP A 10 -16.07 7.84 -9.88
N LEU A 11 -17.30 7.35 -9.66
CA LEU A 11 -17.62 6.52 -8.50
C LEU A 11 -16.83 5.21 -8.49
N ILE A 12 -16.60 4.54 -9.61
CA ILE A 12 -15.77 3.32 -9.67
C ILE A 12 -14.28 3.64 -9.43
N GLN A 13 -13.81 4.79 -9.90
CA GLN A 13 -12.46 5.28 -9.60
C GLN A 13 -12.31 5.67 -8.12
N THR A 14 -13.36 6.23 -7.52
CA THR A 14 -13.39 6.71 -6.12
C THR A 14 -13.69 5.59 -5.12
N LEU A 15 -14.43 4.55 -5.52
CA LEU A 15 -14.71 3.34 -4.73
C LEU A 15 -13.52 2.36 -4.67
N GLY A 16 -12.34 2.81 -5.10
CA GLY A 16 -11.10 2.10 -4.89
C GLY A 16 -10.86 1.08 -6.00
N LYS A 17 -10.16 1.52 -7.04
CA LYS A 17 -9.32 0.57 -7.79
C LYS A 17 -8.51 -0.23 -6.76
N PRO A 18 -8.56 -1.57 -6.79
CA PRO A 18 -7.70 -2.36 -5.92
C PRO A 18 -6.26 -1.91 -6.19
N MET A 19 -5.57 -1.48 -5.14
CA MET A 19 -4.16 -1.11 -5.23
C MET A 19 -3.39 -2.33 -5.72
N ASP A 20 -2.59 -2.18 -6.78
CA ASP A 20 -1.77 -3.27 -7.29
C ASP A 20 -0.78 -3.71 -6.20
N MET A 21 -0.88 -4.98 -5.81
CA MET A 21 -0.05 -5.59 -4.78
C MET A 21 1.07 -6.40 -5.42
N ILE A 22 2.31 -6.09 -5.07
CA ILE A 22 3.51 -6.78 -5.54
C ILE A 22 3.91 -7.83 -4.50
N ARG A 23 4.02 -9.10 -4.93
CA ARG A 23 4.54 -10.18 -4.08
C ARG A 23 6.02 -9.97 -3.80
N VAL A 24 6.42 -10.23 -2.56
CA VAL A 24 7.82 -10.07 -2.11
C VAL A 24 8.29 -11.29 -1.34
N THR A 25 9.58 -11.61 -1.48
CA THR A 25 10.22 -12.66 -0.69
C THR A 25 10.62 -12.12 0.69
N SER A 26 9.91 -12.55 1.74
CA SER A 26 10.20 -12.23 3.15
C SER A 26 9.46 -13.22 4.05
N SER A 27 10.02 -13.51 5.23
CA SER A 27 9.37 -14.35 6.23
C SER A 27 8.20 -13.66 6.95
N ALA A 28 8.14 -12.32 6.92
CA ALA A 28 7.13 -11.54 7.64
C ALA A 28 6.07 -10.92 6.71
N ILE A 29 6.46 -10.53 5.50
CA ILE A 29 5.63 -9.75 4.56
C ILE A 29 5.50 -10.54 3.25
N SER A 30 4.27 -10.75 2.79
CA SER A 30 3.98 -11.55 1.60
C SER A 30 3.68 -10.69 0.37
N ALA A 31 3.13 -9.49 0.56
CA ALA A 31 2.90 -8.52 -0.52
C ALA A 31 2.93 -7.08 0.00
N ILE A 32 3.27 -6.15 -0.88
CA ILE A 32 3.21 -4.71 -0.61
C ILE A 32 2.58 -3.98 -1.80
N GLY A 33 1.79 -2.95 -1.53
CA GLY A 33 1.22 -2.06 -2.52
C GLY A 33 1.48 -0.61 -2.15
N TYR A 34 1.55 0.26 -3.14
CA TYR A 34 1.71 1.69 -2.91
C TYR A 34 1.02 2.50 -3.99
N ASP A 35 0.24 3.50 -3.56
CA ASP A 35 -0.31 4.53 -4.41
C ASP A 35 0.36 5.87 -4.11
N SER A 36 1.12 6.35 -5.10
CA SER A 36 1.83 7.62 -5.02
C SER A 36 0.93 8.85 -5.07
N ALA A 37 -0.24 8.77 -5.69
CA ALA A 37 -1.17 9.89 -5.77
C ALA A 37 -1.81 10.19 -4.40
N THR A 38 -2.05 9.14 -3.61
CA THR A 38 -2.68 9.26 -2.28
C THR A 38 -1.68 9.08 -1.12
N MET A 39 -0.41 8.77 -1.42
CA MET A 39 0.62 8.40 -0.42
C MET A 39 0.16 7.29 0.53
N ARG A 40 -0.61 6.34 -0.01
CA ARG A 40 -1.13 5.18 0.72
C ARG A 40 -0.27 3.97 0.44
N MET A 41 0.13 3.27 1.49
CA MET A 41 0.87 2.01 1.40
C MET A 41 0.03 0.90 2.03
N LYS A 42 -0.06 -0.25 1.37
CA LYS A 42 -0.72 -1.45 1.90
C LYS A 42 0.32 -2.54 2.11
N ILE A 43 0.30 -3.19 3.27
CA ILE A 43 1.20 -4.32 3.57
C ILE A 43 0.36 -5.55 3.94
N GLN A 44 0.61 -6.65 3.24
CA GLN A 44 0.09 -7.97 3.60
C GLN A 44 1.17 -8.77 4.32
N PHE A 45 0.87 -9.21 5.54
CA PHE A 45 1.75 -10.06 6.33
C PHE A 45 1.56 -11.53 5.96
N VAL A 46 2.61 -12.34 6.15
CA VAL A 46 2.54 -13.79 5.92
C VAL A 46 1.50 -14.45 6.84
N GLN A 47 1.27 -13.88 8.03
CA GLN A 47 0.25 -14.34 8.99
C GLN A 47 -1.20 -14.03 8.55
N GLY A 48 -1.40 -13.39 7.40
CA GLY A 48 -2.72 -13.15 6.79
C GLY A 48 -3.30 -11.76 7.04
N HIS A 49 -2.83 -11.03 8.04
CA HIS A 49 -3.29 -9.66 8.29
C HIS A 49 -2.80 -8.69 7.21
N THR A 50 -3.65 -7.74 6.84
CA THR A 50 -3.34 -6.67 5.87
C THR A 50 -3.62 -5.32 6.52
N TYR A 51 -2.68 -4.40 6.41
CA TYR A 51 -2.78 -3.07 7.01
C TYR A 51 -2.50 -1.98 5.99
N ASP A 52 -3.21 -0.86 6.13
CA ASP A 52 -3.01 0.35 5.35
C ASP A 52 -2.27 1.40 6.19
N PHE A 53 -1.41 2.15 5.52
CA PHE A 53 -0.63 3.23 6.08
C PHE A 53 -0.77 4.46 5.20
N CYS A 54 -1.04 5.61 5.80
CA CYS A 54 -1.32 6.85 5.09
C CYS A 54 -0.21 7.88 5.31
N GLY A 55 0.00 8.75 4.31
CA GLY A 55 1.07 9.75 4.33
C GLY A 55 2.48 9.16 4.24
N VAL A 56 2.63 7.96 3.68
CA VAL A 56 3.93 7.29 3.54
C VAL A 56 4.66 7.86 2.33
N PRO A 57 5.84 8.47 2.46
CA PRO A 57 6.59 8.97 1.31
C PRO A 57 7.04 7.84 0.38
N SER A 58 7.10 8.10 -0.92
CA SER A 58 7.49 7.12 -1.95
C SER A 58 8.85 6.48 -1.70
N HIS A 59 9.81 7.24 -1.19
CA HIS A 59 11.14 6.76 -0.87
C HIS A 59 11.15 5.77 0.31
N VAL A 60 10.18 5.83 1.23
CA VAL A 60 10.03 4.85 2.32
C VAL A 60 9.51 3.53 1.78
N PHE A 61 8.55 3.56 0.87
CA PHE A 61 8.06 2.38 0.16
C PHE A 61 9.17 1.72 -0.67
N GLN A 62 9.92 2.49 -1.45
CA GLN A 62 11.05 1.97 -2.25
C GLN A 62 12.08 1.26 -1.36
N ARG A 63 12.44 1.88 -0.23
CA ARG A 63 13.36 1.27 0.74
C ARG A 63 12.78 -0.01 1.39
N LEU A 64 11.48 -0.07 1.69
CA LEU A 64 10.84 -1.32 2.15
C LEU A 64 10.89 -2.42 1.08
N ARG A 65 10.59 -2.09 -0.17
CA ARG A 65 10.61 -3.03 -1.30
C ARG A 65 12.00 -3.63 -1.50
N ASP A 66 13.04 -2.79 -1.42
CA ASP A 66 14.41 -3.17 -1.74
C ASP A 66 15.20 -3.67 -0.52
N ALA A 67 14.62 -3.57 0.70
CA ALA A 67 15.24 -4.06 1.92
C ALA A 67 15.47 -5.58 1.91
N GLY A 68 16.68 -5.98 2.33
CA GLY A 68 17.07 -7.40 2.52
C GLY A 68 16.29 -8.11 3.64
N SER A 69 15.76 -7.35 4.60
CA SER A 69 14.79 -7.85 5.58
C SER A 69 13.62 -6.88 5.72
N LYS A 70 12.52 -7.18 5.02
CA LYS A 70 11.32 -6.34 4.97
C LYS A 70 10.64 -6.21 6.33
N GLY A 71 10.65 -7.30 7.11
CA GLY A 71 10.11 -7.28 8.48
C GLY A 71 10.90 -6.36 9.42
N ARG A 72 12.24 -6.39 9.34
CA ARG A 72 13.08 -5.46 10.11
C ARG A 72 12.85 -4.01 9.69
N TYR A 73 12.84 -3.74 8.38
CA TYR A 73 12.58 -2.38 7.89
C TYR A 73 11.21 -1.86 8.35
N TYR A 74 10.16 -2.70 8.28
CA TYR A 74 8.83 -2.37 8.78
C TYR A 74 8.83 -1.97 10.26
N ASN A 75 9.46 -2.77 11.13
CA ASN A 75 9.54 -2.46 12.56
C ASN A 75 10.30 -1.15 12.81
N ASP A 76 11.42 -0.95 12.13
CA ASP A 76 12.31 0.18 12.37
C ASP A 76 11.73 1.51 11.83
N HIS A 77 10.99 1.48 10.72
CA HIS A 77 10.63 2.68 9.95
C HIS A 77 9.13 2.89 9.73
N ILE A 78 8.26 1.91 9.98
CA ILE A 78 6.84 1.99 9.59
C ILE A 78 5.88 1.80 10.75
N ARG A 79 6.00 0.71 11.52
CA ARG A 79 4.98 0.20 12.47
C ARG A 79 4.34 1.28 13.36
N ASP A 80 5.16 2.15 13.93
CA ASP A 80 4.72 3.15 14.92
C ASP A 80 4.86 4.59 14.41
N ARG A 81 5.10 4.76 13.11
CA ARG A 81 5.34 6.08 12.48
C ARG A 81 4.23 6.52 11.54
N TYR A 82 3.50 5.57 10.98
CA TYR A 82 2.40 5.83 10.06
C TYR A 82 1.14 5.14 10.55
N GLN A 83 0.02 5.83 10.39
CA GLN A 83 -1.31 5.32 10.70
C GLN A 83 -2.27 5.72 9.59
N CYS A 84 -3.24 4.86 9.35
CA CYS A 84 -4.47 5.15 8.66
C CYS A 84 -5.60 4.55 9.53
#